data_AF-A0A5B0FKB1-F1
#
_entry.id   AF-A0A5B0FKB1-F1
#
_cell.length_a   1.000
_cell.length_b   1.000
_cell.length_c   1.000
_cell.angle_alpha   90.00
_cell.angle_beta   90.00
_cell.angle_gamma   90.00
#
_symmetry.space_group_name_H-M   'P 1'
#
loop_
_entity.id
_entity.type
_entity.pdbx_description
1 polymer ?
#
loop_
_entity_poly.entity_id
_entity_poly.type
_entity_poly.pdbx_seq_one_letter_code
_entity_poly.pdbx_strand_id
1 'polypeptide(L)'
;MTLKKSTSWAVIALAVYFITGCSSKEDRDKYDQYYGSGSKSREETAIVKLANDRKNQPEKPVAAPAAAPAPAGDSSKAGDSTAAAPDAATPAVAAAPKRKAVPAEVSALLNKHACFACHQAYDKVIGPAYSEVAKKKYSADEIVELVHNPKPEHWPGYPPMAPLAHVPKADIVIIANWINSL
;
A
#
# COMPACT_ATOMS: atom_id res chain seq x y z
N MET A 1 12.11 19.25 -62.12
CA MET A 1 12.24 18.12 -61.18
C MET A 1 11.44 18.43 -59.92
N THR A 2 10.19 17.99 -59.86
CA THR A 2 9.25 18.27 -58.77
C THR A 2 8.59 16.96 -58.35
N LEU A 3 9.19 16.22 -57.43
CA LEU A 3 8.60 15.00 -56.87
C LEU A 3 9.22 14.71 -55.49
N LYS A 4 8.47 15.00 -54.41
CA LYS A 4 8.53 14.37 -53.06
C LYS A 4 7.94 15.31 -52.00
N LYS A 5 6.63 15.19 -51.74
CA LYS A 5 6.05 15.59 -50.44
C LYS A 5 4.63 15.08 -50.14
N SER A 6 3.97 14.31 -51.02
CA SER A 6 2.62 13.82 -50.73
C SER A 6 2.56 12.45 -50.04
N THR A 7 3.66 11.70 -49.99
CA THR A 7 3.65 10.32 -49.44
C THR A 7 3.67 10.23 -47.91
N SER A 8 3.84 11.34 -47.18
CA SER A 8 3.99 11.29 -45.72
C SER A 8 2.67 11.32 -44.95
N TRP A 9 1.59 11.85 -45.50
CA TRP A 9 0.34 12.00 -44.73
C TRP A 9 -0.51 10.73 -44.73
N ALA A 10 -0.48 9.96 -45.82
CA ALA A 10 -1.21 8.69 -45.92
C ALA A 10 -0.61 7.59 -45.01
N VAL A 11 0.71 7.55 -44.86
CA VAL A 11 1.39 6.55 -44.01
C VAL A 11 1.20 6.86 -42.52
N ILE A 12 1.20 8.14 -42.14
CA ILE A 12 0.94 8.55 -40.76
C ILE A 12 -0.52 8.27 -40.38
N ALA A 13 -1.48 8.51 -41.29
CA ALA A 13 -2.89 8.20 -41.04
C ALA A 13 -3.15 6.68 -40.88
N LEU A 14 -2.46 5.83 -41.66
CA LEU A 14 -2.55 4.37 -41.55
C LEU A 14 -1.93 3.83 -40.25
N ALA A 15 -0.82 4.42 -39.79
CA ALA A 15 -0.18 4.02 -38.53
C ALA A 15 -1.03 4.39 -37.29
N VAL A 16 -1.71 5.53 -37.30
CA VAL A 16 -2.60 5.96 -36.19
C VAL A 16 -3.88 5.11 -36.15
N TYR A 17 -4.36 4.63 -37.31
CA TYR A 17 -5.50 3.72 -37.38
C TYR A 17 -5.19 2.33 -36.77
N PHE A 18 -3.97 1.81 -36.96
CA PHE A 18 -3.58 0.52 -36.39
C PHE A 18 -3.38 0.52 -34.87
N ILE A 19 -2.99 1.64 -34.26
CA ILE A 19 -2.81 1.73 -32.80
C ILE A 19 -4.16 1.95 -32.08
N THR A 20 -5.13 2.58 -32.76
CA THR A 20 -6.49 2.80 -32.22
C THR A 20 -7.44 1.64 -32.51
N GLY A 21 -7.04 0.70 -33.39
CA GLY A 21 -7.86 -0.42 -33.87
C GLY A 21 -7.98 -1.65 -32.97
N CYS A 22 -7.33 -1.69 -31.79
CA CYS A 22 -7.46 -2.80 -30.83
C CYS A 22 -8.55 -2.59 -29.77
N SER A 23 -9.34 -1.51 -29.83
CA SER A 23 -10.47 -1.32 -28.92
C SER A 23 -11.75 -1.28 -29.75
N SER A 24 -12.21 -2.48 -30.14
CA SER A 24 -13.42 -2.65 -30.92
C SER A 24 -14.61 -2.09 -30.13
N LYS A 25 -15.63 -1.62 -30.85
CA LYS A 25 -16.87 -1.13 -30.22
C LYS A 25 -17.48 -2.21 -29.32
N GLU A 26 -17.34 -3.47 -29.71
CA GLU A 26 -17.72 -4.68 -28.97
C GLU A 26 -16.95 -4.86 -27.65
N ASP A 27 -15.66 -4.50 -27.59
CA ASP A 27 -14.90 -4.55 -26.32
C ASP A 27 -15.31 -3.41 -25.40
N ARG A 28 -15.66 -2.26 -25.97
CA ARG A 28 -16.21 -1.14 -25.20
C ARG A 28 -17.60 -1.48 -24.67
N ASP A 29 -18.45 -2.11 -25.46
CA ASP A 29 -19.78 -2.55 -25.02
C ASP A 29 -19.68 -3.67 -23.98
N LYS A 30 -18.74 -4.61 -24.11
CA LYS A 30 -18.44 -5.62 -23.06
C LYS A 30 -17.87 -4.98 -21.78
N TYR A 31 -16.99 -4.00 -21.92
CA TYR A 31 -16.44 -3.26 -20.78
C TYR A 31 -17.52 -2.46 -20.07
N ASP A 32 -18.38 -1.77 -20.82
CA ASP A 32 -19.51 -1.00 -20.28
C ASP A 32 -20.59 -1.93 -19.71
N GLN A 33 -20.75 -3.14 -20.24
CA GLN A 33 -21.63 -4.16 -19.69
C GLN A 33 -21.10 -4.75 -18.36
N TYR A 34 -19.79 -4.91 -18.21
CA TYR A 34 -19.18 -5.47 -17.00
C TYR A 34 -18.91 -4.43 -15.91
N TYR A 35 -18.48 -3.22 -16.29
CA TYR A 35 -18.09 -2.14 -15.38
C TYR A 35 -19.11 -0.99 -15.28
N GLY A 36 -20.21 -1.07 -16.03
CA GLY A 36 -21.25 -0.05 -16.08
C GLY A 36 -20.90 1.10 -17.04
N SER A 37 -21.89 1.54 -17.82
CA SER A 37 -21.71 2.68 -18.73
C SER A 37 -21.31 3.93 -17.94
N GLY A 38 -20.25 4.59 -18.41
CA GLY A 38 -19.69 5.80 -17.78
C GLY A 38 -18.61 5.57 -16.71
N SER A 39 -18.02 4.38 -16.60
CA SER A 39 -16.80 4.16 -15.82
C SER A 39 -15.67 5.08 -16.28
N LYS A 40 -15.41 5.14 -17.59
CA LYS A 40 -14.39 6.03 -18.18
C LYS A 40 -14.67 7.51 -17.92
N SER A 41 -15.93 7.95 -17.98
CA SER A 41 -16.27 9.35 -17.68
C SER A 41 -16.16 9.66 -16.17
N ARG A 42 -16.45 8.70 -15.28
CA ARG A 42 -16.18 8.83 -13.84
C ARG A 42 -14.67 8.85 -13.53
N GLU A 43 -13.89 8.01 -14.19
CA GLU A 43 -12.44 7.98 -14.05
C GLU A 43 -11.81 9.28 -14.56
N GLU A 44 -12.22 9.77 -15.71
CA GLU A 44 -11.72 11.02 -16.28
C GLU A 44 -12.11 12.23 -15.42
N THR A 45 -13.36 12.28 -14.95
CA THR A 45 -13.80 13.33 -14.03
C THR A 45 -13.09 13.26 -12.68
N ALA A 46 -12.80 12.06 -12.16
CA ALA A 46 -12.02 11.88 -10.93
C ALA A 46 -10.56 12.33 -11.10
N ILE A 47 -9.92 12.03 -12.23
CA ILE A 47 -8.54 12.45 -12.51
C ILE A 47 -8.46 13.97 -12.71
N VAL A 48 -9.41 14.57 -13.44
CA VAL A 48 -9.49 16.03 -13.61
C VAL A 48 -9.73 16.71 -12.25
N LYS A 49 -10.60 16.14 -11.41
CA LYS A 49 -10.84 16.64 -10.05
C LYS A 49 -9.56 16.56 -9.21
N LEU A 50 -8.85 15.44 -9.20
CA LEU A 50 -7.58 15.30 -8.47
C LEU A 50 -6.50 16.27 -8.97
N ALA A 51 -6.44 16.51 -10.29
CA ALA A 51 -5.50 17.47 -10.87
C ALA A 51 -5.83 18.91 -10.47
N ASN A 52 -7.11 19.29 -10.48
CA ASN A 52 -7.55 20.60 -10.01
C ASN A 52 -7.37 20.76 -8.51
N ASP A 53 -7.70 19.74 -7.71
CA ASP A 53 -7.50 19.73 -6.26
C ASP A 53 -6.02 19.86 -5.90
N ARG A 54 -5.10 19.27 -6.69
CA ARG A 54 -3.66 19.47 -6.53
C ARG A 54 -3.22 20.89 -6.91
N LYS A 55 -3.82 21.47 -7.94
CA LYS A 55 -3.45 22.80 -8.46
C LYS A 55 -4.01 23.96 -7.61
N ASN A 56 -5.15 23.75 -6.96
CA ASN A 56 -5.81 24.72 -6.07
C ASN A 56 -5.52 24.50 -4.59
N GLN A 57 -4.68 23.52 -4.23
CA GLN A 57 -4.14 23.49 -2.88
C GLN A 57 -3.00 24.52 -2.77
N PRO A 58 -3.08 25.51 -1.86
CA PRO A 58 -1.87 26.22 -1.46
C PRO A 58 -0.92 25.17 -0.90
N GLU A 59 0.37 25.21 -1.30
CA GLU A 59 1.38 24.27 -0.81
C GLU A 59 1.30 24.20 0.71
N LYS A 60 0.67 23.15 1.23
CA LYS A 60 0.61 22.89 2.65
C LYS A 60 2.04 22.50 3.01
N PRO A 61 2.76 23.27 3.84
CA PRO A 61 4.02 22.79 4.37
C PRO A 61 3.72 21.44 5.01
N VAL A 62 4.58 20.45 4.80
CA VAL A 62 4.45 19.14 5.45
C VAL A 62 4.56 19.37 6.95
N ALA A 63 3.42 19.68 7.57
CA ALA A 63 3.25 19.85 8.99
C ALA A 63 2.92 18.47 9.56
N ALA A 64 3.69 18.13 10.59
CA ALA A 64 3.53 16.95 11.43
C ALA A 64 2.05 16.65 11.77
N PRO A 65 1.66 15.38 11.95
CA PRO A 65 0.26 15.05 12.22
C PRO A 65 -0.14 15.53 13.61
N ALA A 66 -0.85 16.66 13.66
CA ALA A 66 -1.70 17.04 14.77
C ALA A 66 -3.00 16.22 14.71
N ALA A 67 -3.47 15.82 15.88
CA ALA A 67 -4.53 14.86 16.14
C ALA A 67 -5.83 15.09 15.36
N ALA A 68 -6.43 13.98 14.88
CA ALA A 68 -7.76 13.98 14.31
C ALA A 68 -8.84 13.96 15.42
N PRO A 69 -9.95 14.68 15.26
CA PRO A 69 -11.10 14.60 16.16
C PRO A 69 -11.93 13.33 15.90
N ALA A 70 -12.50 12.77 16.97
CA ALA A 70 -13.35 11.59 16.97
C ALA A 70 -14.66 11.81 16.17
N PRO A 71 -15.26 10.77 15.56
CA PRO A 71 -16.59 10.88 15.01
C PRO A 71 -17.65 10.74 16.11
N ALA A 72 -18.54 11.73 16.16
CA ALA A 72 -19.82 11.66 16.85
C ALA A 72 -20.74 10.65 16.14
N GLY A 73 -21.25 9.68 16.90
CA GLY A 73 -22.33 8.80 16.49
C GLY A 73 -23.67 9.33 17.00
N ASP A 74 -24.62 9.48 16.08
CA ASP A 74 -26.01 9.89 16.30
C ASP A 74 -26.85 8.78 16.96
N SER A 75 -27.91 9.20 17.64
CA SER A 75 -28.68 8.47 18.64
C SER A 75 -29.71 7.50 18.09
N SER A 76 -29.94 6.38 18.79
CA SER A 76 -31.29 5.84 18.97
C SER A 76 -31.44 5.02 20.25
N LYS A 77 -32.62 5.13 20.84
CA LYS A 77 -32.92 5.11 22.28
C LYS A 77 -33.55 3.78 22.75
N ALA A 78 -33.09 3.37 23.93
CA ALA A 78 -33.71 2.64 25.05
C ALA A 78 -34.39 1.26 24.88
N GLY A 79 -33.90 0.33 25.71
CA GLY A 79 -34.64 -0.81 26.26
C GLY A 79 -33.93 -1.30 27.53
N ASP A 80 -34.61 -1.19 28.66
CA ASP A 80 -34.19 -1.42 30.06
C ASP A 80 -33.96 -2.89 30.44
N SER A 81 -32.93 -3.18 31.24
CA SER A 81 -33.02 -4.13 32.37
C SER A 81 -31.76 -4.14 33.26
N THR A 82 -32.03 -4.16 34.55
CA THR A 82 -31.15 -4.07 35.73
C THR A 82 -30.34 -5.34 36.02
N ALA A 83 -29.06 -5.19 36.42
CA ALA A 83 -28.39 -5.93 37.51
C ALA A 83 -26.94 -5.42 37.75
N ALA A 84 -26.49 -5.45 39.00
CA ALA A 84 -25.33 -4.72 39.54
C ALA A 84 -23.97 -5.48 39.52
N ALA A 85 -22.88 -4.71 39.31
CA ALA A 85 -21.48 -4.75 39.81
C ALA A 85 -20.65 -6.08 39.84
N PRO A 86 -19.29 -6.08 39.77
CA PRO A 86 -18.37 -4.97 40.08
C PRO A 86 -17.22 -4.69 39.06
N ASP A 87 -16.56 -3.55 39.28
CA ASP A 87 -15.24 -3.09 38.80
C ASP A 87 -14.48 -3.98 37.79
N ALA A 88 -14.56 -3.59 36.51
CA ALA A 88 -13.56 -3.97 35.51
C ALA A 88 -12.60 -2.79 35.32
N ALA A 89 -11.37 -2.98 35.81
CA ALA A 89 -10.25 -2.07 35.60
C ALA A 89 -10.10 -1.73 34.11
N THR A 90 -10.22 -0.45 33.78
CA THR A 90 -9.88 0.10 32.48
C THR A 90 -8.46 -0.33 32.11
N PRO A 91 -8.22 -1.00 30.97
CA PRO A 91 -6.86 -1.29 30.55
C PRO A 91 -6.14 0.04 30.36
N ALA A 92 -5.09 0.25 31.15
CA ALA A 92 -4.20 1.39 31.00
C ALA A 92 -3.70 1.40 29.56
N VAL A 93 -4.01 2.47 28.82
CA VAL A 93 -3.46 2.72 27.49
C VAL A 93 -1.95 2.85 27.68
N ALA A 94 -1.23 1.77 27.38
CA ALA A 94 0.23 1.79 27.38
C ALA A 94 0.68 2.89 26.43
N ALA A 95 1.52 3.79 26.93
CA ALA A 95 2.09 4.88 26.16
C ALA A 95 2.69 4.32 24.86
N ALA A 96 2.28 4.89 23.72
CA ALA A 96 2.76 4.44 22.42
C ALA A 96 4.29 4.44 22.39
N PRO A 97 4.94 3.34 21.96
CA PRO A 97 6.39 3.30 21.88
C PRO A 97 6.88 4.39 20.92
N LYS A 98 8.00 5.03 21.26
CA LYS A 98 8.64 6.02 20.41
C LYS A 98 9.03 5.35 19.09
N ARG A 99 8.26 5.63 18.03
CA ARG A 99 8.48 5.09 16.69
C ARG A 99 9.72 5.73 16.08
N LYS A 100 10.74 4.93 15.74
CA LYS A 100 11.91 5.36 14.97
C LYS A 100 11.52 5.42 13.49
N ALA A 101 11.99 6.44 12.78
CA ALA A 101 11.78 6.49 11.34
C ALA A 101 12.56 5.36 10.65
N VAL A 102 12.00 4.82 9.56
CA VAL A 102 12.73 3.90 8.69
C VAL A 102 13.78 4.71 7.92
N PRO A 103 15.08 4.34 7.97
CA PRO A 103 16.11 5.00 7.16
C PRO A 103 15.77 4.93 5.66
N ALA A 104 16.14 5.97 4.90
CA ALA A 104 15.80 6.07 3.48
C ALA A 104 16.32 4.89 2.64
N GLU A 105 17.55 4.43 2.92
CA GLU A 105 18.15 3.26 2.28
C GLU A 105 17.35 1.99 2.54
N VAL A 106 16.99 1.74 3.80
CA VAL A 106 16.21 0.57 4.19
C VAL A 106 14.81 0.63 3.59
N SER A 107 14.19 1.81 3.59
CA SER A 107 12.89 2.04 2.95
C SER A 107 12.95 1.72 1.45
N ALA A 108 14.01 2.11 0.74
CA ALA A 108 14.20 1.78 -0.67
C ALA A 108 14.32 0.26 -0.89
N LEU A 109 15.08 -0.45 -0.06
CA LEU A 109 15.21 -1.91 -0.14
C LEU A 109 13.89 -2.63 0.15
N LEU A 110 13.17 -2.20 1.20
CA LEU A 110 11.87 -2.76 1.59
C LEU A 110 10.80 -2.56 0.51
N ASN A 111 10.85 -1.44 -0.23
CA ASN A 111 9.99 -1.22 -1.39
C ASN A 111 10.43 -2.05 -2.60
N LYS A 112 11.73 -2.08 -2.91
CA LYS A 112 12.31 -2.82 -4.05
C LYS A 112 11.96 -4.31 -4.01
N HIS A 113 12.00 -4.90 -2.82
CA HIS A 113 11.72 -6.33 -2.60
C HIS A 113 10.29 -6.59 -2.13
N ALA A 114 9.40 -5.59 -2.24
CA ALA A 114 7.99 -5.65 -1.87
C ALA A 114 7.69 -6.08 -0.42
N CYS A 115 8.67 -5.97 0.49
CA CYS A 115 8.50 -6.35 1.89
C CYS A 115 7.44 -5.48 2.59
N PHE A 116 7.30 -4.21 2.18
CA PHE A 116 6.28 -3.30 2.72
C PHE A 116 4.84 -3.66 2.32
N ALA A 117 4.65 -4.52 1.31
CA ALA A 117 3.30 -4.98 0.95
C ALA A 117 2.67 -5.82 2.07
N CYS A 118 3.50 -6.55 2.83
CA CYS A 118 3.03 -7.48 3.85
C CYS A 118 3.48 -7.13 5.27
N HIS A 119 4.50 -6.29 5.45
CA HIS A 119 5.04 -5.91 6.76
C HIS A 119 5.14 -4.40 6.88
N GLN A 120 4.96 -3.88 8.09
CA GLN A 120 5.18 -2.46 8.42
C GLN A 120 6.10 -2.33 9.63
N ALA A 121 6.67 -1.13 9.84
CA ALA A 121 7.65 -0.92 10.91
C ALA A 121 7.08 -1.21 12.31
N TYR A 122 5.85 -0.75 12.58
CA TYR A 122 5.24 -0.80 13.91
C TYR A 122 3.82 -1.36 13.93
N ASP A 123 3.18 -1.45 12.77
CA ASP A 123 1.77 -1.81 12.67
C ASP A 123 1.64 -3.20 12.04
N LYS A 124 0.72 -4.01 12.56
CA LYS A 124 0.40 -5.32 11.97
C LYS A 124 -0.46 -5.11 10.73
N VAL A 125 -0.07 -5.74 9.63
CA VAL A 125 -0.85 -5.79 8.38
C VAL A 125 -1.14 -7.25 8.03
N ILE A 126 -0.41 -7.84 7.09
CA ILE A 126 -0.52 -9.27 6.74
C ILE A 126 0.42 -10.10 7.63
N GLY A 127 1.68 -9.67 7.71
CA GLY A 127 2.70 -10.22 8.59
C GLY A 127 2.88 -9.43 9.88
N PRO A 128 3.73 -9.93 10.80
CA PRO A 128 4.09 -9.21 12.03
C PRO A 128 4.79 -7.87 11.71
N ALA A 129 4.62 -6.87 12.57
CA ALA A 129 5.39 -5.64 12.45
C ALA A 129 6.89 -5.92 12.66
N TYR A 130 7.77 -5.15 12.00
CA TYR A 130 9.22 -5.31 12.16
C TYR A 130 9.66 -5.09 13.62
N SER A 131 8.98 -4.22 14.37
CA SER A 131 9.19 -4.07 15.81
C SER A 131 8.91 -5.33 16.61
N GLU A 132 7.94 -6.17 16.19
CA GLU A 132 7.69 -7.46 16.83
C GLU A 132 8.74 -8.50 16.43
N VAL A 133 9.18 -8.46 15.17
CA VAL A 133 10.29 -9.31 14.70
C VAL A 133 11.56 -9.02 15.49
N ALA A 134 11.85 -7.74 15.75
CA ALA A 134 12.99 -7.30 16.56
C ALA A 134 12.98 -7.89 17.98
N LYS A 135 11.79 -8.06 18.59
CA LYS A 135 11.66 -8.67 19.93
C LYS A 135 12.09 -10.13 19.97
N LYS A 136 12.06 -10.84 18.85
CA LYS A 136 12.53 -12.23 18.75
C LYS A 136 14.06 -12.34 18.67
N LYS A 137 14.77 -11.23 18.41
CA LYS A 137 16.24 -11.14 18.42
C LYS A 137 16.92 -12.17 17.50
N TYR A 138 16.36 -12.35 16.32
CA TYR A 138 16.98 -13.19 15.30
C TYR A 138 18.33 -12.63 14.87
N SER A 139 19.28 -13.52 14.59
CA SER A 139 20.52 -13.11 13.92
C SER A 139 20.21 -12.63 12.50
N ALA A 140 21.10 -11.82 11.90
CA ALA A 140 20.91 -11.40 10.52
C ALA A 140 20.85 -12.59 9.55
N ASP A 141 21.67 -13.62 9.78
CA ASP A 141 21.68 -14.85 8.98
C ASP A 141 20.40 -15.66 9.15
N GLU A 142 19.83 -15.70 10.36
CA GLU A 142 18.54 -16.36 10.59
C GLU A 142 17.39 -15.63 9.90
N ILE A 143 17.41 -14.29 9.89
CA ILE A 143 16.45 -13.51 9.10
C ILE A 143 16.59 -13.81 7.61
N VAL A 144 17.81 -13.93 7.09
CA VAL A 144 18.06 -14.36 5.70
C VAL A 144 17.45 -15.73 5.43
N GLU A 145 17.67 -16.71 6.32
CA GLU A 145 17.09 -18.04 6.18
C GLU A 145 15.56 -18.00 6.20
N LEU A 146 14.95 -17.25 7.12
CA LEU A 146 13.49 -17.14 7.25
C LEU A 146 12.85 -16.38 6.08
N VAL A 147 13.54 -15.40 5.50
CA VAL A 147 13.06 -14.69 4.29
C VAL A 147 13.06 -15.63 3.09
N HIS A 148 14.11 -16.44 2.93
CA HIS A 148 14.22 -17.39 1.84
C HIS A 148 13.34 -18.63 2.02
N ASN A 149 13.22 -19.13 3.24
CA ASN A 149 12.48 -20.33 3.61
C ASN A 149 11.73 -20.11 4.94
N PRO A 150 10.57 -19.44 4.90
CA PRO A 150 9.82 -19.11 6.10
C PRO A 150 9.30 -20.34 6.83
N LYS A 151 9.35 -20.28 8.17
CA LYS A 151 8.88 -21.31 9.09
C LYS A 151 7.62 -20.83 9.80
N PRO A 152 6.42 -21.31 9.46
CA PRO A 152 5.16 -20.87 10.09
C PRO A 152 5.14 -21.05 11.61
N GLU A 153 5.92 -22.01 12.12
CA GLU A 153 6.07 -22.30 13.56
C GLU A 153 6.63 -21.10 14.34
N HIS A 154 7.40 -20.23 13.69
CA HIS A 154 7.97 -19.03 14.32
C HIS A 154 6.91 -17.95 14.56
N TRP A 155 5.81 -17.95 13.81
CA TRP A 155 4.77 -16.91 13.85
C TRP A 155 3.35 -17.51 13.83
N PRO A 156 2.93 -18.18 14.91
CA PRO A 156 1.60 -18.78 14.99
C PRO A 156 0.50 -17.70 14.87
N GLY A 157 -0.55 -18.02 14.12
CA GLY A 157 -1.68 -17.10 13.89
C GLY A 157 -1.46 -16.06 12.78
N TYR A 158 -0.33 -16.11 12.08
CA TYR A 158 -0.12 -15.36 10.84
C TYR A 158 -0.29 -16.26 9.61
N PRO A 159 -0.75 -15.72 8.46
CA PRO A 159 -0.68 -16.44 7.20
C PRO A 159 0.76 -16.87 6.90
N PRO A 160 0.99 -18.04 6.30
CA PRO A 160 2.34 -18.47 5.93
C PRO A 160 2.95 -17.47 4.94
N MET A 161 4.14 -16.99 5.26
CA MET A 161 4.88 -16.07 4.39
C MET A 161 5.33 -16.79 3.12
N ALA A 162 5.27 -16.11 1.97
CA ALA A 162 5.80 -16.66 0.72
C ALA A 162 7.34 -16.72 0.77
N PRO A 163 7.98 -17.78 0.25
CA PRO A 163 9.44 -17.85 0.13
C PRO A 163 9.98 -16.77 -0.83
N LEU A 164 10.90 -15.93 -0.35
CA LEU A 164 11.54 -14.87 -1.13
C LEU A 164 13.00 -15.26 -1.46
N ALA A 165 13.19 -16.44 -2.06
CA ALA A 165 14.52 -16.98 -2.41
C ALA A 165 15.32 -16.12 -3.40
N HIS A 166 14.65 -15.26 -4.17
CA HIS A 166 15.24 -14.40 -5.19
C HIS A 166 15.88 -13.12 -4.64
N VAL A 167 15.62 -12.76 -3.39
CA VAL A 167 16.11 -11.51 -2.80
C VAL A 167 17.60 -11.65 -2.43
N PRO A 168 18.51 -10.76 -2.85
CA PRO A 168 19.93 -10.91 -2.51
C PRO A 168 20.18 -10.89 -1.01
N LYS A 169 21.00 -11.82 -0.50
CA LYS A 169 21.35 -11.91 0.93
C LYS A 169 21.89 -10.60 1.51
N ALA A 170 22.72 -9.89 0.74
CA ALA A 170 23.30 -8.62 1.16
C ALA A 170 22.22 -7.56 1.50
N ASP A 171 21.18 -7.46 0.67
CA ASP A 171 20.07 -6.53 0.87
C ASP A 171 19.25 -6.93 2.12
N ILE A 172 19.02 -8.24 2.33
CA ILE A 172 18.32 -8.75 3.51
C ILE A 172 19.11 -8.46 4.78
N VAL A 173 20.44 -8.58 4.75
CA VAL A 173 21.30 -8.28 5.92
C VAL A 173 21.19 -6.81 6.32
N ILE A 174 21.14 -5.88 5.36
CA ILE A 174 20.94 -4.44 5.67
C ILE A 174 19.60 -4.22 6.36
N ILE A 175 18.53 -4.84 5.83
CA ILE A 175 17.19 -4.78 6.43
C ILE A 175 17.19 -5.42 7.82
N ALA A 176 17.82 -6.59 7.98
CA ALA A 176 17.88 -7.33 9.24
C ALA A 176 18.60 -6.55 10.34
N ASN A 177 19.71 -5.89 10.01
CA ASN A 177 20.43 -5.02 10.94
C ASN A 177 19.56 -3.85 11.40
N TRP A 178 18.78 -3.27 10.49
CA TRP A 178 17.81 -2.25 10.87
C TRP A 178 16.69 -2.81 11.75
N ILE A 179 16.10 -3.96 11.42
CA ILE A 179 15.08 -4.64 12.25
C ILE A 179 15.61 -4.84 13.68
N ASN A 180 16.84 -5.34 13.82
CA ASN A 180 17.48 -5.57 15.12
C ASN A 180 17.79 -4.28 15.90
N SER A 181 17.74 -3.12 15.23
CA SER A 181 17.90 -1.82 15.88
C SER A 181 16.60 -1.22 16.42
N LEU A 182 15.43 -1.83 16.10
CA LEU A 182 14.11 -1.28 16.44
C LEU A 182 13.78 -1.36 17.93
#